data_AF-A0A0G0N4Z3-F1
#
_entry.id   AF-A0A0G0N4Z3-F1
#
_cell.length_a   1.000
_cell.length_b   1.000
_cell.length_c   1.000
_cell.angle_alpha   90.00
_cell.angle_beta   90.00
_cell.angle_gamma   90.00
#
_symmetry.space_group_name_H-M   'P 1'
#
loop_
_entity.id
_entity.type
_entity.pdbx_description
1 polymer ?
#
loop_
_entity_poly.entity_id
_entity_poly.type
_entity_poly.pdbx_seq_one_letter_code
_entity_poly.pdbx_strand_id
1 'polypeptide(L)'
;MTETNSSPFSTGTSTGNMPAAPAPSQNDFSIRTMHDDLMAMQGKGHIEEKSPVAEIPTQPAAPQPKPFNPQDVSSQKVSQVSSFPEHTSQPAAPFNDTIEITPQESKGNSKNKPASIKIVMSIIILLIIIILGLGAYYLLLIKKPQQEEAIVTPISIETPVTAPIQEPIKEEIPIAIVPPVEKYTKDQLNYLPLDISTIGAQEIKAALVNVANDLKGISMESPYEFIIVDNNKIPVSFPIFATAAKLNLQPSLLTSLGSDFSIYFYNDNSNIRIAVKAQISNKALLQKELVKQEKTFLADASFLFLDNVPEKKEGVFATSNYGEYVVRFLNANAAKDLSIDYTTTATHLLIGTSKNTLRAVIDKLKKESPTKPVGITKESEKTAPQSTTTTVTENKAGSITSTTDKVNELIPQSNITTK
;
A
#
# COMPACT_ATOMS: atom_id res chain seq x y z
N MET A 1 -40.72 -28.98 36.81
CA MET A 1 -40.00 -29.77 35.79
C MET A 1 -38.56 -29.30 35.84
N THR A 2 -37.71 -30.17 36.39
CA THR A 2 -36.31 -29.91 36.74
C THR A 2 -35.43 -30.42 35.61
N GLU A 3 -34.76 -29.54 34.88
CA GLU A 3 -33.80 -29.93 33.86
C GLU A 3 -32.38 -29.95 34.44
N THR A 4 -31.81 -31.14 34.43
CA THR A 4 -30.48 -31.49 34.92
C THR A 4 -29.44 -31.20 33.85
N ASN A 5 -28.42 -30.44 34.25
CA ASN A 5 -27.26 -30.06 33.47
C ASN A 5 -26.19 -31.18 33.57
N SER A 6 -25.90 -31.89 32.48
CA SER A 6 -24.88 -32.96 32.45
C SER A 6 -23.74 -32.60 31.48
N SER A 7 -22.56 -32.35 32.05
CA SER A 7 -21.30 -32.03 31.37
C SER A 7 -20.58 -33.31 30.88
N PRO A 8 -20.03 -33.34 29.64
CA PRO A 8 -19.48 -34.55 29.03
C PRO A 8 -17.94 -34.59 29.00
N PHE A 9 -17.24 -34.18 30.06
CA PHE A 9 -15.77 -34.35 30.15
C PHE A 9 -15.39 -35.54 31.03
N SER A 10 -15.32 -36.71 30.40
CA SER A 10 -14.74 -37.93 30.95
C SER A 10 -13.23 -37.94 30.73
N THR A 11 -12.45 -37.84 31.80
CA THR A 11 -10.99 -38.03 31.80
C THR A 11 -10.65 -39.52 31.75
N GLY A 12 -10.34 -40.01 30.55
CA GLY A 12 -9.78 -41.35 30.35
C GLY A 12 -8.26 -41.35 30.50
N THR A 13 -7.74 -41.84 31.62
CA THR A 13 -6.32 -42.17 31.79
C THR A 13 -6.03 -43.53 31.18
N SER A 14 -5.47 -43.54 29.98
CA SER A 14 -4.91 -44.74 29.33
C SER A 14 -3.42 -44.84 29.66
N THR A 15 -3.07 -45.72 30.60
CA THR A 15 -1.69 -46.09 30.93
C THR A 15 -1.18 -47.14 29.94
N GLY A 16 -0.61 -46.67 28.84
CA GLY A 16 0.16 -47.48 27.91
C GLY A 16 1.63 -47.58 28.36
N ASN A 17 2.06 -48.77 28.77
CA ASN A 17 3.45 -49.12 29.02
C ASN A 17 4.32 -48.87 27.76
N MET A 18 5.19 -47.87 27.80
CA MET A 18 6.33 -47.74 26.90
C MET A 18 7.63 -48.08 27.65
N PRO A 19 8.59 -48.78 27.00
CA PRO A 19 9.88 -49.06 27.59
C PRO A 19 10.67 -47.77 27.83
N ALA A 20 11.28 -47.69 29.02
CA ALA A 20 12.03 -46.54 29.51
C ALA A 20 13.18 -46.15 28.56
N ALA A 21 13.19 -44.89 28.13
CA ALA A 21 14.33 -44.27 27.49
C ALA A 21 15.47 -44.07 28.52
N PRO A 22 16.74 -44.26 28.14
CA PRO A 22 17.87 -44.07 29.05
C PRO A 22 17.94 -42.61 29.51
N ALA A 23 18.14 -42.43 30.81
CA ALA A 23 18.29 -41.12 31.43
C ALA A 23 19.47 -40.35 30.80
N PRO A 24 19.31 -39.05 30.46
CA PRO A 24 20.43 -38.25 30.01
C PRO A 24 21.44 -38.13 31.16
N SER A 25 22.68 -38.53 30.89
CA SER A 25 23.80 -38.34 31.80
C SER A 25 23.97 -36.85 32.08
N GLN A 26 23.73 -36.46 33.33
CA GLN A 26 24.12 -35.16 33.86
C GLN A 26 25.65 -35.11 33.90
N ASN A 27 26.28 -34.68 32.81
CA ASN A 27 27.63 -34.10 32.81
C ASN A 27 27.82 -33.32 31.51
N ASP A 28 28.32 -32.10 31.66
CA ASP A 28 28.82 -31.17 30.64
C ASP A 28 27.80 -30.36 29.81
N PHE A 29 27.08 -29.47 30.49
CA PHE A 29 26.82 -28.14 29.92
C PHE A 29 28.05 -27.25 30.10
N SER A 30 29.06 -27.45 29.25
CA SER A 30 30.17 -26.50 29.15
C SER A 30 29.68 -25.26 28.40
N ILE A 31 29.45 -24.16 29.11
CA ILE A 31 29.15 -22.86 28.50
C ILE A 31 30.43 -22.40 27.80
N ARG A 32 30.52 -22.66 26.49
CA ARG A 32 31.59 -22.12 25.65
C ARG A 32 31.40 -20.61 25.55
N THR A 33 32.42 -19.87 25.97
CA THR A 33 32.44 -18.42 25.79
C THR A 33 33.07 -18.08 24.44
N MET A 34 32.73 -16.94 23.83
CA MET A 34 33.40 -16.49 22.59
C MET A 34 34.93 -16.37 22.75
N HIS A 35 35.43 -16.28 23.98
CA HIS A 35 36.85 -16.29 24.28
C HIS A 35 37.52 -17.64 23.97
N ASP A 36 36.83 -18.75 24.25
CA ASP A 36 37.34 -20.11 23.99
C ASP A 36 37.47 -20.38 22.48
N ASP A 37 36.52 -19.87 21.69
CA ASP A 37 36.53 -20.01 20.22
C ASP A 37 37.64 -19.13 19.58
N LEU A 38 37.93 -17.96 20.14
CA LEU A 38 39.04 -17.09 19.70
C LEU A 38 40.41 -17.71 19.98
N MET A 39 40.57 -18.38 21.12
CA MET A 39 41.83 -19.07 21.47
C MET A 39 42.04 -20.34 20.64
N ALA A 40 40.96 -21.06 20.28
CA ALA A 40 41.03 -22.22 19.40
C ALA A 40 41.49 -21.87 17.97
N MET A 41 41.21 -20.65 17.48
CA MET A 41 41.65 -20.19 16.16
C MET A 41 43.12 -19.76 16.12
N GLN A 42 43.71 -19.36 17.25
CA GLN A 42 45.12 -18.93 17.30
C GLN A 42 46.11 -20.12 17.39
N GLY A 43 45.63 -21.35 17.61
CA GLY A 43 46.47 -22.52 17.90
C GLY A 43 46.85 -23.44 16.74
N LYS A 44 46.51 -23.16 15.47
CA LYS A 44 46.83 -24.05 14.33
C LYS A 44 47.59 -23.35 13.22
N GLY A 45 48.84 -23.01 13.52
CA GLY A 45 49.87 -22.68 12.53
C GLY A 45 50.72 -23.91 12.18
N HIS A 46 50.22 -24.79 11.31
CA HIS A 46 51.06 -25.67 10.50
C HIS A 46 50.25 -26.14 9.27
N ILE A 47 50.38 -25.38 8.18
CA ILE A 47 50.01 -25.86 6.85
C ILE A 47 51.29 -26.50 6.30
N GLU A 48 51.30 -27.83 6.31
CA GLU A 48 52.32 -28.64 5.68
C GLU A 48 52.17 -28.50 4.16
N GLU A 49 53.13 -27.82 3.55
CA GLU A 49 53.27 -27.66 2.11
C GLU A 49 53.83 -28.96 1.51
N LYS A 50 52.99 -29.73 0.79
CA LYS A 50 53.42 -30.85 -0.06
C LYS A 50 52.40 -31.13 -1.18
N SER A 51 52.73 -30.64 -2.38
CA SER A 51 52.63 -31.19 -3.76
C SER A 51 51.42 -32.06 -4.21
N PRO A 52 51.20 -32.33 -5.53
CA PRO A 52 51.72 -31.71 -6.76
C PRO A 52 50.61 -31.24 -7.74
N VAL A 53 51.04 -30.50 -8.75
CA VAL A 53 50.30 -30.13 -9.96
C VAL A 53 49.75 -31.36 -10.67
N ALA A 54 48.42 -31.43 -10.83
CA ALA A 54 47.74 -32.32 -11.76
C ALA A 54 47.28 -31.49 -12.97
N GLU A 55 47.64 -31.97 -14.16
CA GLU A 55 47.33 -31.39 -15.46
C GLU A 55 45.82 -31.17 -15.66
N ILE A 56 45.47 -29.98 -16.13
CA ILE A 56 44.11 -29.61 -16.54
C ILE A 56 43.83 -30.27 -17.90
N PRO A 57 42.75 -31.06 -18.05
CA PRO A 57 42.35 -31.59 -19.35
C PRO A 57 41.90 -30.45 -20.25
N THR A 58 42.51 -30.37 -21.44
CA THR A 58 42.13 -29.46 -22.51
C THR A 58 40.68 -29.75 -22.93
N GLN A 59 39.79 -28.81 -22.63
CA GLN A 59 38.38 -28.87 -23.01
C GLN A 59 38.26 -28.63 -24.53
N PRO A 60 37.57 -29.50 -25.29
CA PRO A 60 37.42 -29.32 -26.72
C PRO A 60 36.52 -28.12 -27.04
N ALA A 61 36.93 -27.37 -28.07
CA ALA A 61 36.28 -26.17 -28.55
C ALA A 61 34.78 -26.37 -28.83
N ALA A 62 33.96 -25.46 -28.29
CA ALA A 62 32.55 -25.40 -28.57
C ALA A 62 32.30 -25.10 -30.08
N PRO A 63 31.35 -25.79 -30.72
CA PRO A 63 31.03 -25.54 -32.13
C PRO A 63 30.35 -24.17 -32.30
N GLN A 64 30.85 -23.39 -33.26
CA GLN A 64 30.29 -22.10 -33.65
C GLN A 64 28.82 -22.23 -34.10
N PRO A 65 27.95 -21.26 -33.75
CA PRO A 65 26.56 -21.25 -34.21
C PRO A 65 26.49 -20.95 -35.73
N LYS A 66 25.80 -21.81 -36.47
CA LYS A 66 25.47 -21.60 -37.87
C LYS A 66 24.51 -20.41 -38.05
N PRO A 67 24.65 -19.62 -39.12
CA PRO A 67 23.76 -18.51 -39.42
C PRO A 67 22.34 -19.00 -39.73
N PHE A 68 21.36 -18.31 -39.14
CA PHE A 68 19.94 -18.57 -39.25
C PHE A 68 19.43 -18.17 -40.64
N ASN A 69 18.84 -19.10 -41.38
CA ASN A 69 18.27 -18.86 -42.71
C ASN A 69 16.72 -18.82 -42.59
N PRO A 70 16.06 -17.67 -42.79
CA PRO A 70 14.62 -17.56 -42.63
C PRO A 70 13.91 -17.78 -43.97
N GLN A 71 13.76 -19.02 -44.39
CA GLN A 71 12.86 -19.40 -45.50
C GLN A 71 12.55 -20.89 -45.38
N ASP A 72 11.43 -21.21 -44.73
CA ASP A 72 10.47 -22.28 -45.06
C ASP A 72 9.68 -22.74 -43.84
N VAL A 73 8.39 -22.38 -43.81
CA VAL A 73 7.28 -23.10 -43.15
C VAL A 73 6.01 -22.48 -43.76
N SER A 74 5.55 -22.92 -44.94
CA SER A 74 4.85 -24.17 -45.23
C SER A 74 3.65 -24.41 -44.30
N SER A 75 2.48 -24.24 -44.91
CA SER A 75 1.14 -24.39 -44.38
C SER A 75 0.87 -25.81 -43.88
N GLN A 76 0.61 -25.98 -42.58
CA GLN A 76 -0.06 -27.18 -42.07
C GLN A 76 -1.47 -26.84 -41.58
N LYS A 77 -2.40 -27.23 -42.46
CA LYS A 77 -3.83 -27.44 -42.27
C LYS A 77 -4.08 -28.37 -41.08
N VAL A 78 -4.67 -27.86 -40.00
CA VAL A 78 -5.14 -28.67 -38.88
C VAL A 78 -6.64 -28.87 -39.01
N SER A 79 -7.02 -30.15 -39.03
CA SER A 79 -8.38 -30.66 -39.16
C SER A 79 -9.25 -30.34 -37.95
N GLN A 80 -10.53 -30.08 -38.26
CA GLN A 80 -11.69 -30.14 -37.35
C GLN A 80 -11.84 -31.53 -36.69
N VAL A 81 -12.75 -31.58 -35.69
CA VAL A 81 -13.31 -32.74 -34.93
C VAL A 81 -12.71 -32.80 -33.51
N SER A 82 -13.43 -32.62 -32.39
CA SER A 82 -14.79 -33.04 -32.03
C SER A 82 -15.47 -32.13 -31.00
N SER A 83 -16.78 -32.03 -31.15
CA SER A 83 -17.81 -31.61 -30.20
C SER A 83 -17.82 -32.41 -28.89
N PHE A 84 -17.97 -31.72 -27.75
CA PHE A 84 -18.28 -32.31 -26.44
C PHE A 84 -19.75 -31.99 -26.08
N PRO A 85 -20.48 -32.92 -25.43
CA PRO A 85 -21.94 -32.90 -25.41
C PRO A 85 -22.53 -31.89 -24.44
N GLU A 86 -23.57 -31.25 -24.94
CA GLU A 86 -24.51 -30.37 -24.27
C GLU A 86 -25.48 -31.24 -23.45
N HIS A 87 -25.40 -31.14 -22.11
CA HIS A 87 -26.41 -31.72 -21.23
C HIS A 87 -27.60 -30.77 -21.15
N THR A 88 -28.67 -31.18 -21.84
CA THR A 88 -30.00 -30.61 -21.76
C THR A 88 -30.72 -31.05 -20.48
N SER A 89 -31.57 -30.16 -19.97
CA SER A 89 -32.90 -30.42 -19.37
C SER A 89 -33.07 -30.19 -17.87
N GLN A 90 -33.65 -29.03 -17.51
CA GLN A 90 -34.76 -28.94 -16.55
C GLN A 90 -35.51 -27.60 -16.71
N PRO A 91 -36.79 -27.50 -16.30
CA PRO A 91 -37.86 -27.01 -17.18
C PRO A 91 -38.24 -25.55 -16.91
N ALA A 92 -38.73 -24.93 -17.99
CA ALA A 92 -39.30 -23.60 -18.02
C ALA A 92 -40.58 -23.48 -17.16
N ALA A 93 -40.65 -22.39 -16.38
CA ALA A 93 -41.91 -21.77 -15.99
C ALA A 93 -42.21 -20.62 -16.97
N PRO A 94 -43.49 -20.38 -17.33
CA PRO A 94 -43.85 -19.37 -18.30
C PRO A 94 -44.02 -18.01 -17.62
N PHE A 95 -43.23 -17.02 -18.03
CA PHE A 95 -43.58 -15.61 -17.86
C PHE A 95 -43.57 -14.94 -19.23
N ASN A 96 -44.77 -14.83 -19.79
CA ASN A 96 -45.10 -13.78 -20.75
C ASN A 96 -45.03 -12.44 -20.01
N ASP A 97 -44.25 -11.50 -20.53
CA ASP A 97 -44.68 -10.12 -20.71
C ASP A 97 -43.71 -9.42 -21.67
N THR A 98 -44.16 -9.31 -22.92
CA THR A 98 -43.55 -8.50 -23.96
C THR A 98 -43.90 -7.04 -23.66
N ILE A 99 -42.95 -6.24 -23.19
CA ILE A 99 -43.06 -4.78 -23.19
C ILE A 99 -42.27 -4.26 -24.40
N GLU A 100 -43.03 -3.93 -25.44
CA GLU A 100 -42.62 -3.17 -26.60
C GLU A 100 -42.41 -1.70 -26.17
N ILE A 101 -41.15 -1.23 -26.24
CA ILE A 101 -40.80 0.15 -25.89
C ILE A 101 -40.67 0.96 -27.17
N THR A 102 -41.71 1.74 -27.46
CA THR A 102 -41.72 2.78 -28.50
C THR A 102 -40.89 3.99 -28.06
N PRO A 103 -40.01 4.56 -28.91
CA PRO A 103 -39.29 5.79 -28.59
C PRO A 103 -40.19 7.02 -28.77
N GLN A 104 -40.44 7.76 -27.69
CA GLN A 104 -41.20 9.01 -27.75
C GLN A 104 -40.23 10.21 -27.80
N GLU A 105 -40.20 10.85 -28.96
CA GLU A 105 -39.52 12.12 -29.23
C GLU A 105 -40.23 13.27 -28.49
N SER A 106 -39.50 14.01 -27.66
CA SER A 106 -40.03 15.16 -26.91
C SER A 106 -39.30 16.45 -27.30
N LYS A 107 -39.95 17.21 -28.20
CA LYS A 107 -39.73 18.65 -28.42
C LYS A 107 -40.69 19.43 -27.52
N GLY A 108 -40.21 20.41 -26.75
CA GLY A 108 -41.12 21.25 -25.96
C GLY A 108 -40.47 22.44 -25.25
N ASN A 109 -40.48 23.57 -25.94
CA ASN A 109 -40.08 24.92 -25.54
C ASN A 109 -40.96 25.50 -24.40
N SER A 110 -40.41 26.26 -23.44
CA SER A 110 -41.19 27.23 -22.64
C SER A 110 -40.28 28.17 -21.81
N LYS A 111 -40.14 29.41 -22.29
CA LYS A 111 -39.51 30.55 -21.60
C LYS A 111 -40.53 31.21 -20.67
N ASN A 112 -40.48 30.92 -19.37
CA ASN A 112 -41.11 31.75 -18.33
C ASN A 112 -40.04 32.09 -17.29
N LYS A 113 -39.60 33.36 -17.24
CA LYS A 113 -38.66 33.85 -16.21
C LYS A 113 -39.43 34.11 -14.92
N PRO A 114 -39.17 33.40 -13.81
CA PRO A 114 -39.88 33.63 -12.55
C PRO A 114 -39.29 34.82 -11.79
N ALA A 115 -40.16 35.66 -11.24
CA ALA A 115 -39.82 36.84 -10.43
C ALA A 115 -39.17 36.52 -9.07
N SER A 116 -38.89 35.25 -8.77
CA SER A 116 -38.34 34.75 -7.50
C SER A 116 -36.85 35.03 -7.30
N ILE A 117 -36.12 35.45 -8.33
CA ILE A 117 -34.65 35.64 -8.28
C ILE A 117 -34.26 36.77 -7.31
N LYS A 118 -35.08 37.82 -7.14
CA LYS A 118 -34.76 38.97 -6.28
C LYS A 118 -34.76 38.62 -4.78
N ILE A 119 -35.69 37.76 -4.34
CA ILE A 119 -35.78 37.34 -2.93
C ILE A 119 -34.62 36.42 -2.58
N VAL A 120 -34.27 35.50 -3.48
CA VAL A 120 -33.14 34.58 -3.28
C VAL A 120 -31.82 35.35 -3.15
N MET A 121 -31.62 36.41 -3.94
CA MET A 121 -30.42 37.26 -3.82
C MET A 121 -30.31 38.00 -2.49
N SER A 122 -31.42 38.49 -1.93
CA SER A 122 -31.39 39.19 -0.62
C SER A 122 -31.00 38.25 0.53
N ILE A 123 -31.42 36.98 0.47
CA ILE A 123 -31.08 35.96 1.48
C ILE A 123 -29.59 35.60 1.40
N ILE A 124 -29.03 35.49 0.19
CA ILE A 124 -27.61 35.19 -0.02
C ILE A 124 -26.73 36.31 0.55
N ILE A 125 -27.08 37.58 0.34
CA ILE A 125 -26.31 38.73 0.87
C ILE A 125 -26.32 38.74 2.40
N LEU A 126 -27.47 38.47 3.02
CA LEU A 126 -27.64 38.41 4.47
C LEU A 126 -26.79 37.28 5.09
N LEU A 127 -26.66 36.15 4.40
CA LEU A 127 -25.84 35.01 4.82
C LEU A 127 -24.33 35.33 4.79
N ILE A 128 -23.87 36.06 3.77
CA ILE A 128 -22.44 36.44 3.63
C ILE A 128 -22.00 37.38 4.76
N ILE A 129 -22.85 38.32 5.17
CA ILE A 129 -22.56 39.25 6.27
C ILE A 129 -22.39 38.48 7.60
N ILE A 130 -23.20 37.45 7.83
CA ILE A 130 -23.11 36.62 9.03
C ILE A 130 -21.80 35.82 9.05
N ILE A 131 -21.39 35.23 7.91
CA ILE A 131 -20.14 34.45 7.82
C ILE A 131 -18.92 35.35 8.05
N LEU A 132 -18.90 36.56 7.47
CA LEU A 132 -17.82 37.52 7.67
C LEU A 132 -17.75 37.99 9.13
N GLY A 133 -18.89 38.23 9.77
CA GLY A 133 -18.96 38.58 11.19
C GLY A 133 -18.39 37.48 12.10
N LEU A 134 -18.78 36.21 11.84
CA LEU A 134 -18.28 35.06 12.59
C LEU A 134 -16.78 34.82 12.38
N GLY A 135 -16.28 35.00 11.15
CA GLY A 135 -14.86 34.86 10.84
C GLY A 135 -13.98 35.91 11.53
N ALA A 136 -14.41 37.18 11.52
CA ALA A 136 -13.73 38.26 12.23
C ALA A 136 -13.72 38.04 13.75
N TYR A 137 -14.83 37.54 14.31
CA TYR A 137 -14.92 37.17 15.72
C TYR A 137 -13.95 36.04 16.09
N TYR A 138 -13.81 35.02 15.24
CA TYR A 138 -12.93 33.88 15.48
C TYR A 138 -11.44 34.29 15.48
N LEU A 139 -11.04 35.21 14.59
CA LEU A 139 -9.67 35.74 14.54
C LEU A 139 -9.26 36.53 15.80
N LEU A 140 -10.21 37.17 16.49
CA LEU A 140 -9.95 37.84 17.75
C LEU A 140 -9.73 36.84 18.91
N LEU A 141 -10.32 35.65 18.85
CA LEU A 141 -10.19 34.65 19.92
C LEU A 141 -8.83 33.95 19.95
N ILE A 142 -8.18 33.80 18.78
CA ILE A 142 -6.92 33.03 18.65
C ILE A 142 -5.70 33.87 19.06
N LYS A 143 -5.82 35.22 19.07
CA LYS A 143 -4.75 36.13 19.50
C LYS A 143 -4.68 36.29 21.03
N LYS A 144 -4.72 35.20 21.80
CA LYS A 144 -4.29 35.26 23.20
C LYS A 144 -2.77 35.21 23.25
N PRO A 145 -2.08 36.18 23.87
CA PRO A 145 -0.63 36.21 23.95
C PRO A 145 -0.15 34.98 24.73
N GLN A 146 0.68 34.17 24.09
CA GLN A 146 1.33 33.02 24.68
C GLN A 146 2.31 33.53 25.74
N GLN A 147 1.98 33.30 27.00
CA GLN A 147 2.80 33.67 28.15
C GLN A 147 4.08 32.82 28.11
N GLU A 148 5.23 33.47 27.88
CA GLU A 148 6.56 32.85 27.92
C GLU A 148 6.76 32.17 29.28
N GLU A 149 6.84 30.84 29.28
CA GLU A 149 7.28 30.07 30.44
C GLU A 149 8.77 30.31 30.65
N ALA A 150 9.10 30.85 31.82
CA ALA A 150 10.45 31.11 32.25
C ALA A 150 11.25 29.81 32.38
N ILE A 151 12.40 29.76 31.71
CA ILE A 151 13.40 28.70 31.78
C ILE A 151 14.01 28.70 33.20
N VAL A 152 13.74 27.66 33.98
CA VAL A 152 14.36 27.44 35.29
C VAL A 152 15.70 26.75 35.09
N THR A 153 16.78 27.44 35.44
CA THR A 153 18.17 26.94 35.45
C THR A 153 18.36 25.88 36.54
N PRO A 154 19.11 24.79 36.28
CA PRO A 154 19.46 23.81 37.31
C PRO A 154 20.53 24.36 38.26
N ILE A 155 20.26 24.24 39.56
CA ILE A 155 21.09 24.70 40.67
C ILE A 155 22.25 23.72 40.92
N SER A 156 23.41 24.32 41.17
CA SER A 156 24.71 23.72 41.47
C SER A 156 24.77 22.96 42.78
N ILE A 157 25.62 21.93 42.79
CA ILE A 157 26.00 21.03 43.88
C ILE A 157 27.00 21.73 44.82
N GLU A 158 26.89 21.46 46.14
CA GLU A 158 27.91 21.43 47.24
C GLU A 158 27.12 21.63 48.56
N THR A 159 27.24 20.90 49.68
CA THR A 159 28.36 20.28 50.41
C THR A 159 27.74 19.35 51.51
N PRO A 160 28.47 18.39 52.10
CA PRO A 160 27.92 17.42 53.05
C PRO A 160 28.02 17.92 54.50
N VAL A 161 26.91 17.83 55.25
CA VAL A 161 26.90 18.02 56.71
C VAL A 161 26.50 16.72 57.38
N THR A 162 27.48 16.14 58.07
CA THR A 162 27.37 14.97 58.94
C THR A 162 26.59 15.34 60.20
N ALA A 163 25.42 14.74 60.39
CA ALA A 163 24.63 14.80 61.62
C ALA A 163 23.93 13.43 61.87
N PRO A 164 23.55 13.12 63.12
CA PRO A 164 23.58 11.76 63.66
C PRO A 164 22.37 10.91 63.27
N ILE A 165 22.67 9.61 63.18
CA ILE A 165 21.82 8.48 62.83
C ILE A 165 20.56 8.43 63.71
N GLN A 166 19.41 8.78 63.12
CA GLN A 166 18.11 8.22 63.52
C GLN A 166 17.79 7.14 62.51
N GLU A 167 17.49 5.92 62.98
CA GLU A 167 17.00 4.83 62.14
C GLU A 167 15.74 5.30 61.40
N PRO A 168 15.79 5.45 60.06
CA PRO A 168 14.63 5.86 59.30
C PRO A 168 13.68 4.66 59.22
N ILE A 169 12.46 4.87 59.69
CA ILE A 169 11.32 4.01 59.38
C ILE A 169 11.28 3.90 57.86
N LYS A 170 11.58 2.71 57.36
CA LYS A 170 11.59 2.36 55.94
C LYS A 170 10.15 2.42 55.44
N GLU A 171 9.67 3.62 55.13
CA GLU A 171 8.47 3.80 54.32
C GLU A 171 8.76 3.11 52.98
N GLU A 172 8.11 1.97 52.75
CA GLU A 172 8.09 1.29 51.46
C GLU A 172 7.41 2.24 50.47
N ILE A 173 8.23 3.05 49.79
CA ILE A 173 7.78 3.89 48.69
C ILE A 173 7.11 2.93 47.69
N PRO A 174 5.79 3.05 47.43
CA PRO A 174 5.12 2.17 46.49
C PRO A 174 5.83 2.32 45.16
N ILE A 175 6.43 1.22 44.69
CA ILE A 175 7.12 1.16 43.41
C ILE A 175 6.08 1.53 42.36
N ALA A 176 6.15 2.76 41.86
CA ALA A 176 5.27 3.22 40.80
C ALA A 176 5.53 2.31 39.59
N ILE A 177 4.56 1.45 39.29
CA ILE A 177 4.59 0.58 38.12
C ILE A 177 4.48 1.49 36.90
N VAL A 178 5.63 1.89 36.33
CA VAL A 178 5.65 2.63 35.08
C VAL A 178 5.13 1.68 34.01
N PRO A 179 4.03 2.01 33.32
CA PRO A 179 3.52 1.16 32.27
C PRO A 179 4.61 0.98 31.20
N PRO A 180 4.72 -0.23 30.60
CA PRO A 180 5.70 -0.47 29.55
C PRO A 180 5.48 0.52 28.40
N VAL A 181 6.57 1.15 27.95
CA VAL A 181 6.55 2.08 26.81
C VAL A 181 6.17 1.30 25.56
N GLU A 182 5.08 1.69 24.91
CA GLU A 182 4.64 1.06 23.66
C GLU A 182 5.67 1.29 22.55
N LYS A 183 6.10 0.21 21.89
CA LYS A 183 7.08 0.26 20.80
C LYS A 183 6.56 0.99 19.56
N TYR A 184 5.26 0.84 19.28
CA TYR A 184 4.57 1.40 18.11
C TYR A 184 3.30 2.09 18.54
N THR A 185 2.96 3.18 17.87
CA THR A 185 1.79 3.98 18.17
C THR A 185 0.71 3.80 17.10
N LYS A 186 -0.56 3.76 17.53
CA LYS A 186 -1.72 3.57 16.64
C LYS A 186 -2.13 4.87 15.93
N ASP A 187 -2.00 5.98 16.66
CA ASP A 187 -2.49 7.31 16.28
C ASP A 187 -1.39 8.24 15.74
N GLN A 188 -0.14 7.80 15.78
CA GLN A 188 0.98 8.53 15.18
C GLN A 188 1.66 7.67 14.11
N LEU A 189 2.45 8.35 13.30
CA LEU A 189 3.19 7.75 12.21
C LEU A 189 4.39 6.96 12.75
N ASN A 190 4.48 5.69 12.40
CA ASN A 190 5.66 4.89 12.73
C ASN A 190 6.66 4.96 11.56
N TYR A 191 7.95 5.01 11.86
CA TYR A 191 9.00 5.00 10.84
C TYR A 191 9.74 3.66 10.89
N LEU A 192 9.86 2.99 9.75
CA LEU A 192 10.61 1.74 9.61
C LEU A 192 11.88 2.01 8.79
N PRO A 193 13.05 2.13 9.43
CA PRO A 193 14.30 2.36 8.72
C PRO A 193 14.70 1.10 7.94
N LEU A 194 14.84 1.24 6.63
CA LEU A 194 15.31 0.21 5.70
C LEU A 194 16.29 0.82 4.72
N ASP A 195 17.53 0.32 4.71
CA ASP A 195 18.51 0.68 3.69
C ASP A 195 18.29 -0.15 2.41
N ILE A 196 17.22 0.18 1.69
CA ILE A 196 16.83 -0.49 0.43
C ILE A 196 17.92 -0.46 -0.65
N SER A 197 18.96 0.37 -0.49
CA SER A 197 20.08 0.45 -1.42
C SER A 197 21.10 -0.67 -1.22
N THR A 198 21.15 -1.26 -0.01
CA THR A 198 22.12 -2.28 0.38
C THR A 198 21.48 -3.64 0.70
N ILE A 199 20.21 -3.67 1.09
CA ILE A 199 19.51 -4.90 1.47
C ILE A 199 18.66 -5.47 0.32
N GLY A 200 18.52 -6.79 0.27
CA GLY A 200 17.69 -7.48 -0.72
C GLY A 200 16.24 -7.67 -0.27
N ALA A 201 15.41 -8.22 -1.17
CA ALA A 201 14.00 -8.50 -0.89
C ALA A 201 13.81 -9.41 0.34
N GLN A 202 14.69 -10.37 0.58
CA GLN A 202 14.56 -11.29 1.71
C GLN A 202 14.71 -10.56 3.05
N GLU A 203 15.66 -9.64 3.14
CA GLU A 203 15.92 -8.81 4.31
C GLU A 203 14.79 -7.81 4.54
N ILE A 204 14.27 -7.19 3.46
CA ILE A 204 13.07 -6.33 3.54
C ILE A 204 11.90 -7.15 4.10
N LYS A 205 11.67 -8.36 3.59
CA LYS A 205 10.60 -9.22 4.08
C LYS A 205 10.80 -9.60 5.54
N ALA A 206 12.02 -9.95 5.94
CA ALA A 206 12.35 -10.27 7.33
C ALA A 206 12.04 -9.09 8.27
N ALA A 207 12.37 -7.86 7.86
CA ALA A 207 12.03 -6.67 8.63
C ALA A 207 10.52 -6.48 8.79
N LEU A 208 9.73 -6.68 7.73
CA LEU A 208 8.27 -6.61 7.80
C LEU A 208 7.67 -7.74 8.68
N VAL A 209 8.21 -8.95 8.59
CA VAL A 209 7.83 -10.08 9.46
C VAL A 209 8.15 -9.79 10.92
N ASN A 210 9.29 -9.14 11.22
CA ASN A 210 9.63 -8.75 12.59
C ASN A 210 8.63 -7.76 13.17
N VAL A 211 8.24 -6.73 12.41
CA VAL A 211 7.17 -5.79 12.81
C VAL A 211 5.87 -6.54 13.05
N ALA A 212 5.50 -7.47 12.17
CA ALA A 212 4.30 -8.28 12.35
C ALA A 212 4.34 -9.16 13.61
N ASN A 213 5.50 -9.73 13.94
CA ASN A 213 5.66 -10.53 15.16
C ASN A 213 5.58 -9.68 16.42
N ASP A 214 6.17 -8.49 16.43
CA ASP A 214 6.06 -7.54 17.55
C ASP A 214 4.61 -7.10 17.81
N LEU A 215 3.82 -7.03 16.73
CA LEU A 215 2.42 -6.66 16.74
C LEU A 215 1.48 -7.82 17.08
N LYS A 216 2.00 -9.05 17.13
CA LYS A 216 1.19 -10.25 17.41
C LYS A 216 0.76 -10.28 18.87
N GLY A 217 -0.52 -10.57 19.10
CA GLY A 217 -1.10 -10.58 20.45
C GLY A 217 -1.56 -9.22 20.97
N ILE A 218 -1.25 -8.13 20.25
CA ILE A 218 -1.87 -6.83 20.50
C ILE A 218 -3.29 -6.85 19.92
N SER A 219 -4.27 -6.46 20.73
CA SER A 219 -5.65 -6.27 20.26
C SER A 219 -5.71 -5.03 19.37
N MET A 220 -5.97 -5.22 18.07
CA MET A 220 -5.97 -4.14 17.08
C MET A 220 -7.39 -3.79 16.64
N GLU A 221 -7.88 -2.65 17.08
CA GLU A 221 -9.13 -2.08 16.54
C GLU A 221 -8.91 -1.27 15.26
N SER A 222 -7.67 -0.83 15.00
CA SER A 222 -7.30 0.00 13.84
C SER A 222 -5.91 -0.41 13.35
N PRO A 223 -5.62 -0.30 12.04
CA PRO A 223 -4.32 -0.67 11.52
C PRO A 223 -3.21 0.31 11.93
N TYR A 224 -2.01 -0.24 12.18
CA TYR A 224 -0.79 0.53 12.45
C TYR A 224 -0.14 0.95 11.14
N GLU A 225 0.21 2.23 11.00
CA GLU A 225 0.80 2.79 9.78
C GLU A 225 2.31 2.97 9.94
N PHE A 226 3.05 2.52 8.93
CA PHE A 226 4.49 2.64 8.84
C PHE A 226 4.91 3.35 7.54
N ILE A 227 5.78 4.34 7.66
CA ILE A 227 6.53 4.91 6.53
C ILE A 227 7.90 4.25 6.50
N ILE A 228 8.27 3.74 5.33
CA ILE A 228 9.61 3.22 5.08
C ILE A 228 10.54 4.42 4.86
N VAL A 229 11.62 4.48 5.62
CA VAL A 229 12.63 5.54 5.49
C VAL A 229 14.01 4.95 5.27
N ASP A 230 14.88 5.69 4.59
CA ASP A 230 16.29 5.32 4.43
C ASP A 230 17.13 5.66 5.68
N ASN A 231 18.44 5.44 5.61
CA ASN A 231 19.40 5.78 6.68
C ASN A 231 19.43 7.28 7.02
N ASN A 232 18.99 8.15 6.11
CA ASN A 232 18.92 9.59 6.29
C ASN A 232 17.53 10.05 6.80
N LYS A 233 16.66 9.11 7.15
CA LYS A 233 15.26 9.34 7.56
C LYS A 233 14.41 9.97 6.46
N ILE A 234 14.77 9.77 5.19
CA ILE A 234 14.01 10.23 4.04
C ILE A 234 13.00 9.15 3.66
N PRO A 235 11.70 9.48 3.49
CA PRO A 235 10.71 8.52 3.01
C PRO A 235 11.11 7.94 1.65
N VAL A 236 11.07 6.62 1.57
CA VAL A 236 11.27 5.87 0.34
C VAL A 236 10.04 6.04 -0.55
N SER A 237 10.21 6.06 -1.87
CA SER A 237 9.06 6.07 -2.79
C SER A 237 8.57 4.67 -3.12
N PHE A 238 7.27 4.54 -3.43
CA PHE A 238 6.70 3.22 -3.74
C PHE A 238 7.39 2.51 -4.92
N PRO A 239 7.74 3.17 -6.04
CA PRO A 239 8.45 2.49 -7.13
C PRO A 239 9.82 1.94 -6.72
N ILE A 240 10.57 2.66 -5.86
CA ILE A 240 11.87 2.19 -5.37
C ILE A 240 11.67 0.99 -4.44
N PHE A 241 10.73 1.10 -3.49
CA PHE A 241 10.37 -0.02 -2.61
C PHE A 241 9.91 -1.25 -3.40
N ALA A 242 9.01 -1.08 -4.36
CA ALA A 242 8.48 -2.16 -5.18
C ALA A 242 9.59 -2.89 -5.95
N THR A 243 10.54 -2.14 -6.50
CA THR A 243 11.71 -2.71 -7.19
C THR A 243 12.60 -3.50 -6.23
N ALA A 244 12.95 -2.92 -5.07
CA ALA A 244 13.79 -3.58 -4.06
C ALA A 244 13.13 -4.83 -3.47
N ALA A 245 11.81 -4.78 -3.26
CA ALA A 245 10.98 -5.90 -2.80
C ALA A 245 10.69 -6.94 -3.89
N LYS A 246 11.14 -6.72 -5.14
CA LYS A 246 10.86 -7.57 -6.30
C LYS A 246 9.36 -7.77 -6.55
N LEU A 247 8.55 -6.74 -6.31
CA LEU A 247 7.18 -6.70 -6.80
C LEU A 247 7.21 -6.61 -8.32
N ASN A 248 6.62 -7.59 -9.01
CA ASN A 248 6.66 -7.67 -10.46
C ASN A 248 5.56 -6.81 -11.10
N LEU A 249 5.48 -5.54 -10.71
CA LEU A 249 4.49 -4.58 -11.21
C LEU A 249 4.87 -4.06 -12.59
N GLN A 250 3.88 -3.86 -13.46
CA GLN A 250 4.13 -3.32 -14.80
C GLN A 250 4.74 -1.91 -14.68
N PRO A 251 5.77 -1.55 -15.48
CA PRO A 251 6.37 -0.22 -15.42
C PRO A 251 5.36 0.91 -15.62
N SER A 252 4.36 0.73 -16.48
CA SER A 252 3.25 1.66 -16.71
C SER A 252 2.38 1.89 -15.47
N LEU A 253 2.23 0.85 -14.63
CA LEU A 253 1.53 0.96 -13.35
C LEU A 253 2.36 1.77 -12.36
N LEU A 254 3.67 1.47 -12.26
CA LEU A 254 4.58 2.17 -11.34
C LEU A 254 4.71 3.67 -11.66
N THR A 255 4.73 4.06 -12.93
CA THR A 255 4.78 5.49 -13.31
C THR A 255 3.48 6.25 -13.02
N SER A 256 2.38 5.52 -12.76
CA SER A 256 1.09 6.11 -12.38
C SER A 256 0.96 6.33 -10.86
N LEU A 257 1.99 5.99 -10.09
CA LEU A 257 2.06 6.13 -8.64
C LEU A 257 3.04 7.25 -8.24
N GLY A 258 2.78 7.89 -7.11
CA GLY A 258 3.56 8.99 -6.56
C GLY A 258 4.70 8.53 -5.65
N SER A 259 5.35 9.51 -5.00
CA SER A 259 6.38 9.25 -4.01
C SER A 259 5.81 8.71 -2.71
N ASP A 260 4.66 9.22 -2.28
CA ASP A 260 4.19 8.99 -0.92
C ASP A 260 3.55 7.61 -0.81
N PHE A 261 4.04 6.80 0.12
CA PHE A 261 3.44 5.52 0.44
C PHE A 261 3.63 5.12 1.89
N SER A 262 2.74 4.26 2.36
CA SER A 262 2.85 3.64 3.68
C SER A 262 2.36 2.21 3.66
N ILE A 263 2.82 1.44 4.65
CA ILE A 263 2.44 0.05 4.89
C ILE A 263 1.62 0.01 6.16
N TYR A 264 0.46 -0.62 6.08
CA TYR A 264 -0.44 -0.86 7.20
C TYR A 264 -0.36 -2.30 7.66
N PHE A 265 -0.30 -2.50 8.97
CA PHE A 265 -0.40 -3.81 9.60
C PHE A 265 -1.73 -3.91 10.35
N TYR A 266 -2.44 -5.02 10.14
CA TYR A 266 -3.73 -5.30 10.80
C TYR A 266 -3.81 -6.74 11.26
N ASN A 267 -4.37 -6.96 12.43
CA ASN A 267 -4.63 -8.30 12.97
C ASN A 267 -5.96 -8.84 12.43
N ASP A 268 -5.87 -9.71 11.43
CA ASP A 268 -7.02 -10.42 10.85
C ASP A 268 -7.07 -11.85 11.40
N ASN A 269 -7.98 -12.09 12.35
CA ASN A 269 -8.15 -13.39 13.00
C ASN A 269 -6.84 -13.99 13.55
N SER A 270 -6.09 -13.23 14.34
CA SER A 270 -4.77 -13.61 14.91
C SER A 270 -3.62 -13.73 13.90
N ASN A 271 -3.84 -13.37 12.64
CA ASN A 271 -2.81 -13.30 11.61
C ASN A 271 -2.55 -11.83 11.27
N ILE A 272 -1.31 -11.37 11.42
CA ILE A 272 -0.97 -10.03 10.97
C ILE A 272 -0.88 -10.02 9.44
N ARG A 273 -1.62 -9.12 8.83
CA ARG A 273 -1.74 -8.93 7.38
C ARG A 273 -1.31 -7.52 7.02
N ILE A 274 -0.86 -7.38 5.78
CA ILE A 274 -0.39 -6.11 5.24
C ILE A 274 -1.43 -5.50 4.29
N ALA A 275 -1.55 -4.18 4.36
CA ALA A 275 -2.04 -3.36 3.26
C ALA A 275 -1.01 -2.29 2.88
N VAL A 276 -1.04 -1.87 1.62
CA VAL A 276 -0.23 -0.79 1.08
C VAL A 276 -1.15 0.35 0.69
N LYS A 277 -0.78 1.58 1.07
CA LYS A 277 -1.37 2.82 0.57
C LYS A 277 -0.30 3.54 -0.26
N ALA A 278 -0.54 3.71 -1.55
CA ALA A 278 0.36 4.42 -2.45
C ALA A 278 -0.36 5.61 -3.10
N GLN A 279 0.27 6.78 -3.14
CA GLN A 279 -0.28 7.96 -3.79
C GLN A 279 -0.44 7.74 -5.30
N ILE A 280 -1.50 8.30 -5.88
CA ILE A 280 -1.79 8.23 -7.32
C ILE A 280 -1.29 9.52 -7.98
N SER A 281 -0.47 9.39 -9.02
CA SER A 281 -0.07 10.50 -9.90
C SER A 281 -0.94 10.59 -11.16
N ASN A 282 -1.38 9.44 -11.71
CA ASN A 282 -2.25 9.38 -12.88
C ASN A 282 -3.35 8.32 -12.71
N LYS A 283 -4.54 8.74 -12.26
CA LYS A 283 -5.65 7.84 -11.94
C LYS A 283 -6.18 7.06 -13.15
N ALA A 284 -6.32 7.71 -14.31
CA ALA A 284 -6.87 7.09 -15.50
C ALA A 284 -5.95 5.99 -16.05
N LEU A 285 -4.64 6.26 -16.10
CA LEU A 285 -3.65 5.26 -16.51
C LEU A 285 -3.59 4.12 -15.49
N LEU A 286 -3.52 4.44 -14.19
CA LEU A 286 -3.48 3.44 -13.13
C LEU A 286 -4.63 2.44 -13.21
N GLN A 287 -5.87 2.93 -13.35
CA GLN A 287 -7.05 2.06 -13.42
C GLN A 287 -7.01 1.11 -14.63
N LYS A 288 -6.57 1.63 -15.79
CA LYS A 288 -6.40 0.81 -17.01
C LYS A 288 -5.34 -0.27 -16.83
N GLU A 289 -4.20 0.07 -16.23
CA GLU A 289 -3.07 -0.86 -16.07
C GLU A 289 -3.32 -1.90 -14.96
N LEU A 290 -4.02 -1.53 -13.87
CA LEU A 290 -4.45 -2.48 -12.85
C LEU A 290 -5.31 -3.60 -13.44
N VAL A 291 -6.33 -3.26 -14.23
CA VAL A 291 -7.22 -4.25 -14.88
C VAL A 291 -6.44 -5.20 -15.80
N LYS A 292 -5.43 -4.69 -16.53
CA LYS A 292 -4.56 -5.55 -17.35
C LYS A 292 -3.71 -6.49 -16.50
N GLN A 293 -3.24 -6.03 -15.35
CA GLN A 293 -2.36 -6.79 -14.47
C GLN A 293 -3.12 -7.82 -13.59
N GLU A 294 -4.44 -7.74 -13.46
CA GLU A 294 -5.26 -8.66 -12.64
C GLU A 294 -4.92 -10.15 -12.84
N LYS A 295 -4.61 -10.58 -14.07
CA LYS A 295 -4.27 -11.99 -14.36
C LYS A 295 -3.02 -12.49 -13.63
N THR A 296 -2.05 -11.62 -13.39
CA THR A 296 -0.77 -11.95 -12.77
C THR A 296 -0.62 -11.32 -11.39
N PHE A 297 -1.55 -10.45 -10.99
CA PHE A 297 -1.41 -9.58 -9.82
C PHE A 297 -1.15 -10.33 -8.51
N LEU A 298 -1.81 -11.48 -8.29
CA LEU A 298 -1.56 -12.30 -7.10
C LEU A 298 -0.11 -12.80 -7.01
N ALA A 299 0.46 -13.22 -8.14
CA ALA A 299 1.85 -13.67 -8.19
C ALA A 299 2.82 -12.48 -8.11
N ASP A 300 2.52 -11.40 -8.82
CA ASP A 300 3.36 -10.20 -8.88
C ASP A 300 3.43 -9.45 -7.54
N ALA A 301 2.37 -9.53 -6.74
CA ALA A 301 2.27 -8.95 -5.40
C ALA A 301 2.50 -9.97 -4.26
N SER A 302 2.98 -11.18 -4.58
CA SER A 302 3.15 -12.27 -3.60
C SER A 302 4.07 -11.92 -2.43
N PHE A 303 5.00 -10.98 -2.63
CA PHE A 303 5.87 -10.44 -1.58
C PHE A 303 5.09 -9.87 -0.39
N LEU A 304 3.91 -9.28 -0.63
CA LEU A 304 3.10 -8.63 0.42
C LEU A 304 2.56 -9.65 1.43
N PHE A 305 2.52 -10.94 1.09
CA PHE A 305 2.08 -11.99 1.99
C PHE A 305 3.24 -12.44 2.89
N LEU A 306 3.12 -12.12 4.19
CA LEU A 306 4.16 -12.37 5.20
C LEU A 306 4.46 -13.87 5.39
N ASP A 307 3.46 -14.64 5.80
CA ASP A 307 3.69 -16.02 6.28
C ASP A 307 3.32 -17.10 5.27
N ASN A 308 2.37 -16.80 4.39
CA ASN A 308 1.81 -17.77 3.45
C ASN A 308 1.92 -17.21 2.06
N VAL A 309 2.89 -17.68 1.27
CA VAL A 309 2.88 -17.41 -0.15
C VAL A 309 1.64 -18.09 -0.72
N PRO A 310 0.69 -17.33 -1.28
CA PRO A 310 -0.50 -17.95 -1.85
C PRO A 310 -0.08 -18.90 -2.97
N GLU A 311 -0.65 -20.10 -2.98
CA GLU A 311 -0.50 -21.00 -4.12
C GLU A 311 -0.95 -20.27 -5.38
N LYS A 312 -0.18 -20.40 -6.46
CA LYS A 312 -0.54 -19.78 -7.74
C LYS A 312 -1.89 -20.32 -8.16
N LYS A 313 -2.91 -19.49 -8.03
CA LYS A 313 -4.27 -19.81 -8.42
C LYS A 313 -4.65 -18.95 -9.60
N GLU A 314 -4.99 -19.60 -10.70
CA GLU A 314 -5.70 -18.92 -11.78
C GLU A 314 -7.10 -18.57 -11.28
N GLY A 315 -7.48 -17.31 -11.45
CA GLY A 315 -8.79 -16.83 -11.04
C GLY A 315 -9.11 -15.50 -11.67
N VAL A 316 -10.39 -15.15 -11.63
CA VAL A 316 -10.90 -13.89 -12.15
C VAL A 316 -11.15 -12.96 -10.99
N PHE A 317 -10.64 -11.73 -11.07
CA PHE A 317 -10.95 -10.70 -10.10
C PHE A 317 -12.45 -10.39 -10.12
N ALA A 318 -13.06 -10.51 -8.94
CA ALA A 318 -14.45 -10.13 -8.70
C ALA A 318 -14.53 -8.67 -8.26
N THR A 319 -15.74 -8.09 -8.37
CA THR A 319 -16.04 -6.74 -7.88
C THR A 319 -16.97 -6.84 -6.68
N SER A 320 -16.70 -6.05 -5.65
CA SER A 320 -17.62 -5.77 -4.56
C SER A 320 -17.61 -4.28 -4.22
N ASN A 321 -18.55 -3.84 -3.40
CA ASN A 321 -18.58 -2.47 -2.87
C ASN A 321 -18.35 -2.51 -1.36
N TYR A 322 -17.59 -1.53 -0.86
CA TYR A 322 -17.42 -1.28 0.58
C TYR A 322 -17.69 0.20 0.87
N GLY A 323 -18.94 0.51 1.23
CA GLY A 323 -19.42 1.89 1.21
C GLY A 323 -19.40 2.44 -0.22
N GLU A 324 -18.70 3.56 -0.42
CA GLU A 324 -18.52 4.21 -1.72
C GLU A 324 -17.34 3.68 -2.56
N TYR A 325 -16.56 2.76 -2.00
CA TYR A 325 -15.37 2.23 -2.67
C TYR A 325 -15.68 0.96 -3.44
N VAL A 326 -15.37 0.95 -4.74
CA VAL A 326 -15.38 -0.25 -5.57
C VAL A 326 -14.11 -1.04 -5.29
N VAL A 327 -14.26 -2.25 -4.77
CA VAL A 327 -13.17 -3.15 -4.41
C VAL A 327 -13.08 -4.27 -5.43
N ARG A 328 -11.90 -4.44 -6.03
CA ARG A 328 -11.55 -5.58 -6.88
C ARG A 328 -10.80 -6.59 -6.02
N PHE A 329 -11.19 -7.86 -6.07
CA PHE A 329 -10.59 -8.87 -5.21
C PHE A 329 -10.44 -10.23 -5.88
N LEU A 330 -9.45 -10.99 -5.44
CA LEU A 330 -9.24 -12.39 -5.80
C LEU A 330 -8.95 -13.21 -4.54
N ASN A 331 -9.76 -14.22 -4.29
CA ASN A 331 -9.58 -15.14 -3.18
C ASN A 331 -8.46 -16.15 -3.48
N ALA A 332 -7.33 -16.00 -2.81
CA ALA A 332 -6.19 -16.88 -2.96
C ALA A 332 -6.38 -18.20 -2.21
N ASN A 333 -6.82 -18.14 -0.94
CA ASN A 333 -7.12 -19.32 -0.13
C ASN A 333 -8.24 -19.01 0.87
N ALA A 334 -9.42 -19.58 0.64
CA ALA A 334 -10.59 -19.35 1.49
C ALA A 334 -10.46 -19.96 2.89
N ALA A 335 -9.70 -21.05 3.06
CA ALA A 335 -9.51 -21.69 4.36
C ALA A 335 -8.59 -20.88 5.30
N LYS A 336 -7.78 -19.97 4.75
CA LYS A 336 -6.86 -19.10 5.49
C LYS A 336 -7.26 -17.62 5.47
N ASP A 337 -8.46 -17.31 4.97
CA ASP A 337 -8.94 -15.94 4.71
C ASP A 337 -7.93 -15.11 3.91
N LEU A 338 -7.24 -15.73 2.95
CA LEU A 338 -6.27 -15.06 2.09
C LEU A 338 -6.91 -14.59 0.81
N SER A 339 -6.79 -13.30 0.54
CA SER A 339 -7.19 -12.67 -0.70
C SER A 339 -6.19 -11.57 -1.06
N ILE A 340 -6.17 -11.19 -2.33
CA ILE A 340 -5.56 -9.93 -2.75
C ILE A 340 -6.70 -9.02 -3.16
N ASP A 341 -6.81 -7.89 -2.48
CA ASP A 341 -7.88 -6.92 -2.67
C ASP A 341 -7.23 -5.59 -3.02
N TYR A 342 -7.85 -4.81 -3.91
CA TYR A 342 -7.44 -3.43 -4.13
C TYR A 342 -8.61 -2.51 -4.42
N THR A 343 -8.41 -1.23 -4.16
CA THR A 343 -9.32 -0.16 -4.54
C THR A 343 -8.55 1.12 -4.82
N THR A 344 -9.15 2.05 -5.57
CA THR A 344 -8.59 3.37 -5.82
C THR A 344 -9.50 4.43 -5.23
N THR A 345 -8.94 5.34 -4.43
CA THR A 345 -9.63 6.53 -3.94
C THR A 345 -9.46 7.69 -4.94
N ALA A 346 -9.67 8.94 -4.52
CA ALA A 346 -9.31 10.10 -5.33
C ALA A 346 -7.79 10.22 -5.50
N THR A 347 -7.03 9.90 -4.45
CA THR A 347 -5.60 10.22 -4.33
C THR A 347 -4.70 9.03 -4.03
N HIS A 348 -5.27 7.86 -3.73
CA HIS A 348 -4.49 6.70 -3.29
C HIS A 348 -4.97 5.39 -3.92
N LEU A 349 -4.02 4.52 -4.24
CA LEU A 349 -4.21 3.09 -4.45
C LEU A 349 -4.07 2.40 -3.09
N LEU A 350 -5.03 1.54 -2.76
CA LEU A 350 -4.99 0.69 -1.59
C LEU A 350 -4.92 -0.77 -2.07
N ILE A 351 -3.97 -1.55 -1.54
CA ILE A 351 -3.83 -2.99 -1.81
C ILE A 351 -3.80 -3.71 -0.47
N GLY A 352 -4.63 -4.72 -0.24
CA GLY A 352 -4.67 -5.51 0.98
C GLY A 352 -4.45 -7.00 0.72
N THR A 353 -3.80 -7.69 1.66
CA THR A 353 -3.59 -9.15 1.64
C THR A 353 -4.69 -9.95 2.34
N SER A 354 -5.76 -9.27 2.74
CA SER A 354 -7.05 -9.86 3.05
C SER A 354 -8.16 -8.80 2.90
N LYS A 355 -9.39 -9.29 2.75
CA LYS A 355 -10.61 -8.46 2.74
C LYS A 355 -10.71 -7.56 3.98
N ASN A 356 -10.44 -8.10 5.17
CA ASN A 356 -10.62 -7.37 6.43
C ASN A 356 -9.52 -6.30 6.59
N THR A 357 -8.29 -6.60 6.21
CA THR A 357 -7.18 -5.63 6.25
C THR A 357 -7.43 -4.44 5.33
N LEU A 358 -7.89 -4.67 4.08
CA LEU A 358 -8.21 -3.56 3.19
C LEU A 358 -9.33 -2.69 3.76
N ARG A 359 -10.40 -3.30 4.29
CA ARG A 359 -11.53 -2.58 4.89
C ARG A 359 -11.13 -1.76 6.10
N ALA A 360 -10.31 -2.33 6.99
CA ALA A 360 -9.80 -1.62 8.16
C ALA A 360 -8.99 -0.37 7.78
N VAL A 361 -8.18 -0.44 6.71
CA VAL A 361 -7.46 0.73 6.18
C VAL A 361 -8.42 1.76 5.60
N ILE A 362 -9.43 1.34 4.83
CA ILE A 362 -10.46 2.24 4.31
C ILE A 362 -11.17 2.98 5.45
N ASP A 363 -11.55 2.27 6.51
CA ASP A 363 -12.27 2.86 7.65
C ASP A 363 -11.39 3.83 8.45
N LYS A 364 -10.10 3.52 8.61
CA LYS A 364 -9.12 4.46 9.19
C LYS A 364 -9.04 5.75 8.36
N LEU A 365 -8.89 5.64 7.05
CA LEU A 365 -8.78 6.82 6.15
C LEU A 365 -10.05 7.67 6.11
N LYS A 366 -11.24 7.05 6.24
CA LYS A 366 -12.51 7.77 6.39
C LYS A 366 -12.54 8.60 7.67
N LYS A 367 -12.06 8.03 8.78
CA LYS A 367 -12.00 8.72 10.07
C LYS A 367 -10.99 9.88 10.07
N GLU A 368 -9.87 9.71 9.37
CA GLU A 368 -8.78 10.69 9.27
C GLU A 368 -9.04 11.82 8.26
N SER A 369 -9.99 11.64 7.34
CA SER A 369 -10.39 12.69 6.41
C SER A 369 -11.53 13.48 7.05
N PRO A 370 -11.27 14.53 7.86
CA PRO A 370 -12.35 15.39 8.32
C PRO A 370 -13.00 15.94 7.07
N THR A 371 -14.26 15.57 6.84
CA THR A 371 -15.07 16.08 5.76
C THR A 371 -15.10 17.59 5.93
N LYS A 372 -14.19 18.33 5.29
CA LYS A 372 -14.32 19.78 5.20
C LYS A 372 -15.68 19.96 4.54
N PRO A 373 -16.68 20.56 5.23
CA PRO A 373 -17.99 20.74 4.63
C PRO A 373 -17.76 21.52 3.34
N VAL A 374 -18.08 20.88 2.21
CA VAL A 374 -17.90 21.45 0.88
C VAL A 374 -18.87 22.63 0.80
N GLY A 375 -18.38 23.81 1.21
CA GLY A 375 -19.05 25.07 0.97
C GLY A 375 -19.11 25.24 -0.54
N ILE A 376 -20.32 25.12 -1.09
CA ILE A 376 -20.62 25.33 -2.50
C ILE A 376 -20.35 26.81 -2.81
N THR A 377 -19.12 27.15 -3.16
CA THR A 377 -18.78 28.45 -3.72
C THR A 377 -19.26 28.47 -5.17
N LYS A 378 -20.49 28.95 -5.38
CA LYS A 378 -20.92 29.42 -6.70
C LYS A 378 -20.26 30.77 -6.95
N GLU A 379 -19.11 30.73 -7.61
CA GLU A 379 -18.47 31.92 -8.15
C GLU A 379 -19.19 32.28 -9.47
N SER A 380 -19.88 33.43 -9.46
CA SER A 380 -20.44 34.04 -10.66
C SER A 380 -19.33 34.66 -11.49
N GLU A 381 -19.20 34.11 -12.68
CA GLU A 381 -18.82 34.75 -13.95
C GLU A 381 -18.93 36.29 -13.94
N LYS A 382 -17.77 36.97 -14.03
CA LYS A 382 -17.68 38.41 -14.34
C LYS A 382 -17.13 38.62 -15.74
N THR A 383 -17.92 39.34 -16.52
CA THR A 383 -17.76 39.78 -17.90
C THR A 383 -16.60 40.76 -18.11
N ALA A 384 -16.10 40.78 -19.35
CA ALA A 384 -14.95 41.48 -19.94
C ALA A 384 -14.81 43.01 -19.73
N PRO A 385 -13.62 43.60 -19.95
CA PRO A 385 -13.41 45.04 -19.99
C PRO A 385 -13.76 45.67 -21.35
N GLN A 386 -14.53 46.76 -21.32
CA GLN A 386 -14.68 47.71 -22.44
C GLN A 386 -13.45 48.62 -22.51
N SER A 387 -12.83 48.71 -23.69
CA SER A 387 -11.97 49.85 -24.08
C SER A 387 -12.50 50.46 -25.37
N THR A 388 -12.70 51.77 -25.31
CA THR A 388 -13.04 52.73 -26.37
C THR A 388 -12.04 52.73 -27.53
N THR A 389 -12.50 52.88 -28.78
CA THR A 389 -11.89 53.76 -29.83
C THR A 389 -12.80 53.85 -31.07
N THR A 390 -13.24 55.08 -31.34
CA THR A 390 -13.40 55.82 -32.61
C THR A 390 -13.65 55.07 -33.94
N THR A 391 -14.79 55.42 -34.54
CA THR A 391 -15.14 55.34 -35.97
C THR A 391 -14.10 56.00 -36.88
N VAL A 392 -13.52 55.23 -37.81
CA VAL A 392 -13.07 55.73 -39.13
C VAL A 392 -13.48 54.70 -40.18
N THR A 393 -14.26 55.18 -41.13
CA THR A 393 -14.70 54.57 -42.39
C THR A 393 -13.52 54.04 -43.20
N GLU A 394 -13.74 53.01 -44.03
CA GLU A 394 -13.37 52.98 -45.45
C GLU A 394 -12.85 51.62 -45.99
N ASN A 395 -13.63 51.07 -46.93
CA ASN A 395 -13.28 50.31 -48.13
C ASN A 395 -12.55 48.95 -48.12
N LYS A 396 -13.32 47.96 -48.61
CA LYS A 396 -13.16 47.28 -49.94
C LYS A 396 -12.13 46.15 -50.07
N ALA A 397 -12.72 44.96 -50.28
CA ALA A 397 -12.37 43.87 -51.21
C ALA A 397 -10.93 43.32 -51.23
N GLY A 398 -10.81 41.98 -51.13
CA GLY A 398 -9.60 41.28 -51.55
C GLY A 398 -9.52 39.83 -51.11
N SER A 399 -10.19 38.95 -51.84
CA SER A 399 -9.95 37.50 -51.85
C SER A 399 -8.57 37.21 -52.45
N ILE A 400 -7.74 36.40 -51.80
CA ILE A 400 -6.74 35.55 -52.48
C ILE A 400 -6.31 34.37 -51.60
N THR A 401 -6.45 33.18 -52.19
CA THR A 401 -5.88 31.88 -51.83
C THR A 401 -4.37 31.81 -52.11
N SER A 402 -3.59 31.08 -51.32
CA SER A 402 -2.26 30.56 -51.69
C SER A 402 -1.94 29.32 -50.83
N THR A 403 -1.97 28.09 -51.37
CA THR A 403 -0.86 27.27 -51.91
C THR A 403 0.37 27.06 -51.01
N THR A 404 0.55 25.79 -50.62
CA THR A 404 1.76 24.93 -50.71
C THR A 404 3.10 25.50 -50.23
N ASP A 405 3.73 24.81 -49.26
CA ASP A 405 5.10 24.31 -49.48
C ASP A 405 5.50 23.17 -48.54
N LYS A 406 6.05 22.12 -49.17
CA LYS A 406 6.72 20.97 -48.56
C LYS A 406 8.16 21.39 -48.22
N VAL A 407 8.56 21.25 -46.97
CA VAL A 407 9.98 21.32 -46.58
C VAL A 407 10.48 19.91 -46.30
N ASN A 408 11.38 19.46 -47.18
CA ASN A 408 12.28 18.33 -47.01
C ASN A 408 13.38 18.77 -46.03
N GLU A 409 13.59 18.04 -44.94
CA GLU A 409 14.74 18.25 -44.06
C GLU A 409 15.67 17.03 -44.11
N LEU A 410 16.91 17.30 -44.51
CA LEU A 410 18.03 16.36 -44.59
C LEU A 410 18.51 15.97 -43.18
N ILE A 411 18.70 14.67 -42.94
CA ILE A 411 19.43 14.15 -41.78
C ILE A 411 20.86 13.80 -42.23
N PRO A 412 21.92 14.34 -41.59
CA PRO A 412 23.29 13.91 -41.84
C PRO A 412 23.63 12.63 -41.05
N GLN A 413 24.23 11.66 -41.74
CA GLN A 413 24.81 10.44 -41.16
C GLN A 413 26.16 10.76 -40.51
N SER A 414 26.34 10.39 -39.25
CA SER A 414 27.64 10.36 -38.56
C SER A 414 28.24 8.95 -38.65
N ASN A 415 29.44 8.87 -39.24
CA ASN A 415 30.30 7.69 -39.23
C ASN A 415 30.98 7.57 -37.85
N ILE A 416 30.87 6.40 -37.22
CA ILE A 416 31.68 6.02 -36.05
C ILE A 416 32.71 4.99 -36.51
N THR A 417 33.97 5.41 -36.50
CA THR A 417 35.16 4.56 -36.61
C THR A 417 35.48 3.97 -35.23
N THR A 418 35.53 2.65 -35.13
CA THR A 418 36.07 1.93 -33.96
C THR A 418 37.58 1.73 -34.12
N LYS A 419 38.31 1.87 -33.01
CA LYS A 419 39.71 1.52 -32.85
C LYS A 419 39.84 0.55 -31.68
#